data_AF-A0A078L4I9-F1
#
_entry.id   AF-A0A078L4I9-F1
#
_cell.length_a   1.000
_cell.length_b   1.000
_cell.length_c   1.000
_cell.angle_alpha   90.00
_cell.angle_beta   90.00
_cell.angle_gamma   90.00
#
_symmetry.space_group_name_H-M   'P 1'
#
loop_
_entity.id
_entity.type
_entity.pdbx_description
1 polymer ?
#
loop_
_entity_poly.entity_id
_entity_poly.type
_entity_poly.pdbx_seq_one_letter_code
_entity_poly.pdbx_strand_id
1 'polypeptide(L)'
;MKMTKGLKARKASLQLALFLGGSLLSFSGFAEQLIPAKKIVTAYLLIDNLSQLNQYIDDLSKVDKPNFNRVIFSFVKPRLNEYTSGDLANTGILGYFDKNNDDGQSRDAFARLQEAVSLSKQKNIQTFLSVGGWNYSCNDKVAGEACGPAGANYDYFPDPTNLKEAELAKESYDNLVKLTNDLGMQGIDFDYEEFWHANQNAVHWGPSTTGDWSTKIANDILANGGPSYDNLMKYGVTGSDGAYVMPKTVDKVAAILHLIADNPAAKNLQFATAAPPVGGRPITGFVYGDNYPAIYEKGGVWWKGNLKGLWYNLASKDKEIAMRFDSLGLMTYDLCGDNAQMCAPYGGGPLDLPGQVSAYMKDYNNWLKSTDNEAVLDVSQIGQVKFLPAKYKLDTKLQFGFEVNKPAYPQNPAGQLQLTNKLVDTILQQQSQSDGVIIWQLYSKRNTAVPDSTTINYTLQKSCETFLASDPRYDCKASFPASMQQEKDNE
;
A
#
# COMPACT_ATOMS: atom_id res chain seq x y z
N MET A 1 -30.13 86.40 -11.54
CA MET A 1 -29.97 85.43 -10.43
C MET A 1 -30.77 84.18 -10.77
N LYS A 2 -30.11 83.02 -10.80
CA LYS A 2 -30.54 81.68 -11.29
C LYS A 2 -30.80 81.52 -12.81
N MET A 3 -29.89 80.76 -13.41
CA MET A 3 -29.86 80.23 -14.78
C MET A 3 -30.56 78.87 -14.85
N THR A 4 -31.16 78.54 -15.99
CA THR A 4 -30.68 77.46 -16.90
C THR A 4 -31.57 77.41 -18.14
N LYS A 5 -30.93 77.41 -19.33
CA LYS A 5 -31.52 77.05 -20.62
C LYS A 5 -30.69 75.89 -21.18
N GLY A 6 -31.38 74.88 -21.69
CA GLY A 6 -30.74 73.83 -22.47
C GLY A 6 -30.38 74.30 -23.88
N LEU A 7 -29.52 73.54 -24.56
CA LEU A 7 -29.49 73.44 -26.02
C LEU A 7 -28.73 72.18 -26.47
N LYS A 8 -29.21 71.62 -27.59
CA LYS A 8 -28.68 70.49 -28.38
C LYS A 8 -27.32 70.79 -29.02
N ALA A 9 -26.51 69.75 -29.31
CA ALA A 9 -26.25 69.23 -30.68
C ALA A 9 -24.88 68.53 -30.88
N ARG A 10 -24.95 67.38 -31.60
CA ARG A 10 -24.09 66.86 -32.70
C ARG A 10 -22.62 66.41 -32.49
N LYS A 11 -22.43 65.10 -32.76
CA LYS A 11 -21.46 64.39 -33.64
C LYS A 11 -20.06 65.02 -33.91
N ALA A 12 -19.01 64.21 -33.69
CA ALA A 12 -17.91 63.99 -34.63
C ALA A 12 -17.11 62.70 -34.27
N SER A 13 -16.62 62.02 -35.32
CA SER A 13 -15.88 60.74 -35.36
C SER A 13 -14.36 60.92 -35.24
N LEU A 14 -13.60 59.87 -34.85
CA LEU A 14 -12.20 59.48 -35.21
C LEU A 14 -11.64 58.55 -34.11
N GLN A 15 -10.81 57.53 -34.29
CA GLN A 15 -10.18 56.85 -35.43
C GLN A 15 -9.64 55.53 -34.84
N LEU A 16 -9.84 54.40 -35.51
CA LEU A 16 -9.35 53.08 -35.10
C LEU A 16 -7.96 52.86 -35.69
N ALA A 17 -6.96 52.60 -34.85
CA ALA A 17 -5.64 52.13 -35.28
C ALA A 17 -5.45 50.67 -34.84
N LEU A 18 -5.22 49.80 -35.82
CA LEU A 18 -4.87 48.39 -35.67
C LEU A 18 -3.56 48.23 -34.89
N PHE A 19 -3.53 47.30 -33.94
CA PHE A 19 -2.32 46.56 -33.57
C PHE A 19 -2.56 45.08 -33.85
N LEU A 20 -1.73 44.53 -34.74
CA LEU A 20 -1.57 43.11 -35.02
C LEU A 20 -0.93 42.44 -33.80
N GLY A 21 -1.72 41.70 -33.02
CA GLY A 21 -1.25 40.81 -31.96
C GLY A 21 -1.54 39.36 -32.35
N GLY A 22 -0.49 38.55 -32.47
CA GLY A 22 -0.56 37.15 -32.84
C GLY A 22 -1.46 36.34 -31.91
N SER A 23 -2.31 35.50 -32.50
CA SER A 23 -3.17 34.57 -31.79
C SER A 23 -2.35 33.50 -31.09
N LEU A 24 -2.13 33.65 -29.78
CA LEU A 24 -1.91 32.52 -28.90
C LEU A 24 -3.22 31.74 -28.82
N LEU A 25 -3.28 30.61 -29.54
CA LEU A 25 -4.28 29.58 -29.32
C LEU A 25 -4.02 28.99 -27.92
N SER A 26 -4.76 29.48 -26.92
CA SER A 26 -4.84 28.81 -25.63
C SER A 26 -5.62 27.51 -25.81
N PHE A 27 -4.89 26.40 -25.95
CA PHE A 27 -5.43 25.06 -25.69
C PHE A 27 -5.77 24.98 -24.20
N SER A 28 -6.98 25.37 -23.83
CA SER A 28 -7.63 24.86 -22.63
C SER A 28 -7.96 23.40 -22.90
N GLY A 29 -6.97 22.53 -22.72
CA GLY A 29 -7.20 21.09 -22.64
C GLY A 29 -8.12 20.85 -21.46
N PHE A 30 -9.36 20.44 -21.73
CA PHE A 30 -10.18 19.78 -20.73
C PHE A 30 -9.35 18.62 -20.21
N ALA A 31 -9.00 18.65 -18.92
CA ALA A 31 -8.51 17.47 -18.24
C ALA A 31 -9.64 16.44 -18.34
N GLU A 32 -9.51 15.52 -19.30
CA GLU A 32 -10.45 14.43 -19.46
C GLU A 32 -10.38 13.64 -18.16
N GLN A 33 -11.44 13.77 -17.37
CA GLN A 33 -11.55 13.14 -16.06
C GLN A 33 -11.64 11.65 -16.35
N LEU A 34 -10.50 10.96 -16.33
CA LEU A 34 -10.39 9.52 -16.50
C LEU A 34 -11.45 8.88 -15.60
N ILE A 35 -12.47 8.27 -16.20
CA ILE A 35 -13.44 7.47 -15.45
C ILE A 35 -12.60 6.36 -14.79
N PRO A 36 -12.51 6.33 -13.45
CA PRO A 36 -11.66 5.35 -12.78
C PRO A 36 -12.17 3.96 -13.13
N ALA A 37 -11.24 3.07 -13.53
CA ALA A 37 -11.60 1.68 -13.73
C ALA A 37 -12.14 1.11 -12.41
N LYS A 38 -13.24 0.35 -12.50
CA LYS A 38 -13.88 -0.26 -11.31
C LYS A 38 -12.97 -1.30 -10.65
N LYS A 39 -12.11 -1.94 -11.44
CA LYS A 39 -11.13 -2.95 -11.02
C LYS A 39 -9.72 -2.51 -11.41
N ILE A 40 -8.72 -2.99 -10.68
CA ILE A 40 -7.34 -2.51 -10.81
C ILE A 40 -6.36 -3.67 -11.01
N VAL A 41 -5.51 -3.55 -12.01
CA VAL A 41 -4.31 -4.38 -12.17
C VAL A 41 -3.12 -3.46 -11.91
N THR A 42 -2.51 -3.64 -10.74
CA THR A 42 -1.39 -2.85 -10.25
C THR A 42 -0.10 -3.59 -10.50
N ALA A 43 0.87 -2.92 -11.12
CA ALA A 43 2.20 -3.47 -11.33
C ALA A 43 3.23 -2.64 -10.54
N TYR A 44 4.01 -3.31 -9.69
CA TYR A 44 5.10 -2.66 -8.97
C TYR A 44 6.34 -2.58 -9.87
N LEU A 45 6.94 -1.40 -9.98
CA LEU A 45 8.13 -1.15 -10.77
C LEU A 45 9.28 -0.84 -9.82
N LEU A 46 10.07 -1.85 -9.47
CA LEU A 46 11.34 -1.65 -8.77
C LEU A 46 12.36 -1.04 -9.74
N ILE A 47 12.84 0.15 -9.41
CA ILE A 47 13.80 0.91 -10.22
C ILE A 47 14.99 1.35 -9.36
N ASP A 48 16.08 0.59 -9.47
CA ASP A 48 17.34 0.81 -8.77
C ASP A 48 18.33 1.65 -9.59
N ASN A 49 18.09 1.87 -10.89
CA ASN A 49 18.95 2.70 -11.74
C ASN A 49 18.24 3.21 -13.00
N LEU A 50 18.86 4.20 -13.65
CA LEU A 50 18.35 4.85 -14.86
C LEU A 50 18.13 3.88 -16.04
N SER A 51 18.93 2.81 -16.15
CA SER A 51 18.75 1.83 -17.22
C SER A 51 17.44 1.05 -17.09
N GLN A 52 17.04 0.68 -15.87
CA GLN A 52 15.74 0.03 -15.63
C GLN A 52 14.57 0.98 -15.94
N LEU A 53 14.69 2.26 -15.58
CA LEU A 53 13.69 3.26 -15.92
C LEU A 53 13.57 3.45 -17.45
N ASN A 54 14.70 3.50 -18.15
CA ASN A 54 14.70 3.57 -19.62
C ASN A 54 14.06 2.33 -20.23
N GLN A 55 14.32 1.14 -19.69
CA GLN A 55 13.70 -0.10 -20.14
C GLN A 55 12.17 -0.06 -20.02
N TYR A 56 11.64 0.50 -18.92
CA TYR A 56 10.20 0.70 -18.74
C TYR A 56 9.61 1.63 -19.79
N ILE A 57 10.25 2.78 -20.03
CA ILE A 57 9.80 3.75 -21.04
C ILE A 57 9.82 3.12 -22.43
N ASP A 58 10.90 2.43 -22.78
CA ASP A 58 11.07 1.80 -24.08
C ASP A 58 10.04 0.70 -24.32
N ASP A 59 9.77 -0.15 -23.34
CA ASP A 59 8.75 -1.19 -23.49
C ASP A 59 7.33 -0.63 -23.51
N LEU A 60 7.04 0.39 -22.71
CA LEU A 60 5.72 1.02 -22.71
C LEU A 60 5.45 1.78 -24.00
N SER A 61 6.49 2.32 -24.65
CA SER A 61 6.38 2.98 -25.96
C SER A 61 5.99 2.02 -27.08
N LYS A 62 6.33 0.72 -26.95
CA LYS A 62 6.08 -0.32 -27.96
C LYS A 62 4.68 -0.90 -27.92
N VAL A 63 3.91 -0.65 -26.85
CA VAL A 63 2.53 -1.14 -26.72
C VAL A 63 1.55 -0.02 -26.99
N ASP A 64 0.57 -0.24 -27.87
CA ASP A 64 -0.46 0.77 -28.15
C ASP A 64 -1.35 1.01 -26.93
N LYS A 65 -1.82 -0.09 -26.32
CA LYS A 65 -2.61 -0.14 -25.08
C LYS A 65 -1.96 -1.08 -24.08
N PRO A 66 -1.90 -0.73 -22.79
CA PRO A 66 -1.32 -1.61 -21.77
C PRO A 66 -2.33 -2.68 -21.33
N ASN A 67 -1.83 -3.72 -20.64
CA ASN A 67 -2.62 -4.75 -19.98
C ASN A 67 -2.72 -4.54 -18.44
N PHE A 68 -2.37 -3.35 -17.96
CA PHE A 68 -2.52 -2.94 -16.57
C PHE A 68 -2.91 -1.47 -16.52
N ASN A 69 -3.45 -1.03 -15.38
CA ASN A 69 -4.00 0.32 -15.24
C ASN A 69 -3.45 1.11 -14.05
N ARG A 70 -2.52 0.52 -13.28
CA ARG A 70 -1.75 1.24 -12.26
C ARG A 70 -0.31 0.75 -12.23
N VAL A 71 0.62 1.68 -12.10
CA VAL A 71 2.03 1.42 -11.82
C VAL A 71 2.44 2.11 -10.52
N ILE A 72 3.17 1.37 -9.68
CA ILE A 72 3.79 1.88 -8.47
C ILE A 72 5.29 2.00 -8.73
N PHE A 73 5.86 3.20 -8.68
CA PHE A 73 7.30 3.43 -8.83
C PHE A 73 7.97 3.24 -7.47
N SER A 74 8.81 2.21 -7.36
CA SER A 74 9.37 1.73 -6.09
C SER A 74 10.90 1.79 -6.10
N PHE A 75 11.57 2.26 -5.04
CA PHE A 75 11.06 2.86 -3.81
C PHE A 75 11.74 4.20 -3.52
N VAL A 76 11.04 5.10 -2.82
CA VAL A 76 11.68 6.21 -2.11
C VAL A 76 11.83 5.88 -0.64
N LYS A 77 12.95 6.30 -0.06
CA LYS A 77 13.25 6.09 1.37
C LYS A 77 12.38 7.02 2.24
N PRO A 78 11.93 6.62 3.44
CA PRO A 78 11.09 7.49 4.27
C PRO A 78 11.77 8.74 4.82
N ARG A 79 13.09 8.73 5.10
CA ARG A 79 13.82 9.92 5.56
C ARG A 79 14.16 10.86 4.39
N LEU A 80 13.16 11.60 3.92
CA LEU A 80 13.28 12.58 2.82
C LEU A 80 13.56 14.02 3.27
N ASN A 81 14.17 14.21 4.44
CA ASN A 81 14.45 15.54 4.98
C ASN A 81 15.44 16.38 4.14
N GLU A 82 16.14 15.77 3.18
CA GLU A 82 17.07 16.50 2.30
C GLU A 82 16.59 16.63 0.84
N TYR A 83 15.32 16.32 0.55
CA TYR A 83 14.79 16.41 -0.80
C TYR A 83 14.81 17.86 -1.32
N THR A 84 15.24 18.04 -2.57
CA THR A 84 15.21 19.32 -3.29
C THR A 84 14.41 19.18 -4.58
N SER A 85 13.56 20.17 -4.88
CA SER A 85 12.70 20.16 -6.08
C SER A 85 13.48 19.85 -7.36
N GLY A 86 13.00 18.88 -8.14
CA GLY A 86 13.57 18.56 -9.45
C GLY A 86 14.88 17.78 -9.41
N ASP A 87 15.16 17.10 -8.30
CA ASP A 87 16.43 16.45 -8.04
C ASP A 87 16.20 15.16 -7.23
N LEU A 88 16.65 14.01 -7.75
CA LEU A 88 16.48 12.72 -7.05
C LEU A 88 17.58 12.45 -6.01
N ALA A 89 18.57 13.33 -5.84
CA ALA A 89 19.57 13.19 -4.80
C ALA A 89 18.91 13.01 -3.43
N ASN A 90 19.42 12.07 -2.63
CA ASN A 90 18.90 11.72 -1.31
C ASN A 90 17.47 11.19 -1.28
N THR A 91 16.92 10.63 -2.36
CA THR A 91 15.56 10.06 -2.36
C THR A 91 15.54 8.53 -2.26
N GLY A 92 16.67 7.87 -2.52
CA GLY A 92 16.79 6.39 -2.55
C GLY A 92 16.38 5.76 -3.87
N ILE A 93 15.37 6.30 -4.56
CA ILE A 93 14.91 5.79 -5.85
C ILE A 93 16.00 5.92 -6.91
N LEU A 94 16.09 4.96 -7.83
CA LEU A 94 17.16 4.87 -8.84
C LEU A 94 18.59 4.83 -8.27
N GLY A 95 18.73 4.48 -6.99
CA GLY A 95 20.04 4.37 -6.34
C GLY A 95 20.57 5.69 -5.76
N TYR A 96 19.81 6.78 -5.80
CA TYR A 96 20.24 8.09 -5.28
C TYR A 96 20.05 8.21 -3.76
N PHE A 97 20.85 7.45 -3.01
CA PHE A 97 20.74 7.31 -1.55
C PHE A 97 21.26 8.51 -0.75
N ASP A 98 22.39 9.04 -1.18
CA ASP A 98 23.06 10.20 -0.59
C ASP A 98 23.75 11.06 -1.68
N LYS A 99 24.10 12.30 -1.35
CA LYS A 99 24.80 13.23 -2.27
C LYS A 99 26.18 12.73 -2.76
N ASN A 100 26.77 11.74 -2.10
CA ASN A 100 28.09 11.21 -2.47
C ASN A 100 27.96 10.07 -3.51
N ASN A 101 26.78 9.48 -3.63
CA ASN A 101 26.40 8.52 -4.65
C ASN A 101 25.70 9.17 -5.86
N ASP A 102 25.58 10.51 -5.88
CA ASP A 102 25.11 11.25 -7.05
C ASP A 102 26.24 11.30 -8.08
N ASP A 103 26.04 10.61 -9.21
CA ASP A 103 26.92 10.65 -10.38
C ASP A 103 26.82 11.98 -11.15
N GLY A 104 26.10 12.96 -10.60
CA GLY A 104 25.80 14.25 -11.20
C GLY A 104 24.58 14.20 -12.13
N GLN A 105 23.90 13.05 -12.22
CA GLN A 105 22.76 12.85 -13.13
C GLN A 105 21.41 12.85 -12.40
N SER A 106 21.36 13.09 -11.09
CA SER A 106 20.13 13.11 -10.28
C SER A 106 18.99 14.00 -10.84
N ARG A 107 19.33 15.14 -11.45
CA ARG A 107 18.36 16.03 -12.12
C ARG A 107 17.88 15.50 -13.46
N ASP A 108 18.75 14.88 -14.23
CA ASP A 108 18.39 14.25 -15.50
C ASP A 108 17.53 13.01 -15.25
N ALA A 109 17.87 12.23 -14.22
CA ALA A 109 17.08 11.10 -13.73
C ALA A 109 15.69 11.55 -13.24
N PHE A 110 15.60 12.69 -12.56
CA PHE A 110 14.30 13.30 -12.19
C PHE A 110 13.45 13.59 -13.43
N ALA A 111 14.02 14.28 -14.43
CA ALA A 111 13.31 14.60 -15.67
C ALA A 111 12.88 13.34 -16.43
N ARG A 112 13.73 12.30 -16.45
CA ARG A 112 13.41 11.02 -17.07
C ARG A 112 12.29 10.28 -16.34
N LEU A 113 12.23 10.38 -15.01
CA LEU A 113 11.12 9.81 -14.23
C LEU A 113 9.80 10.54 -14.51
N GLN A 114 9.83 11.87 -14.67
CA GLN A 114 8.65 12.63 -15.12
C GLN A 114 8.17 12.20 -16.51
N GLU A 115 9.08 11.84 -17.41
CA GLU A 115 8.74 11.29 -18.73
C GLU A 115 8.04 9.94 -18.61
N ALA A 116 8.56 9.01 -17.78
CA ALA A 116 7.91 7.73 -17.51
C ALA A 116 6.49 7.92 -16.93
N VAL A 117 6.33 8.86 -16.00
CA VAL A 117 5.02 9.20 -15.42
C VAL A 117 4.08 9.73 -16.50
N SER A 118 4.56 10.65 -17.34
CA SER A 118 3.77 11.24 -18.42
C SER A 118 3.34 10.21 -19.46
N LEU A 119 4.25 9.33 -19.87
CA LEU A 119 3.96 8.24 -20.81
C LEU A 119 2.94 7.25 -20.22
N SER A 120 3.08 6.90 -18.94
CA SER A 120 2.12 6.03 -18.23
C SER A 120 0.70 6.62 -18.26
N LYS A 121 0.57 7.92 -17.96
CA LYS A 121 -0.72 8.61 -18.01
C LYS A 121 -1.33 8.66 -19.40
N GLN A 122 -0.52 8.92 -20.43
CA GLN A 122 -0.97 8.90 -21.83
C GLN A 122 -1.51 7.50 -22.23
N LYS A 123 -1.01 6.45 -21.59
CA LYS A 123 -1.46 5.06 -21.76
C LYS A 123 -2.61 4.67 -20.82
N ASN A 124 -3.24 5.62 -20.13
CA ASN A 124 -4.32 5.40 -19.15
C ASN A 124 -3.91 4.56 -17.93
N ILE A 125 -2.63 4.65 -17.54
CA ILE A 125 -2.09 4.02 -16.33
C ILE A 125 -2.00 5.07 -15.22
N GLN A 126 -2.54 4.75 -14.05
CA GLN A 126 -2.37 5.57 -12.84
C GLN A 126 -0.96 5.41 -12.28
N THR A 127 -0.31 6.50 -11.91
CA THR A 127 1.08 6.49 -11.40
C THR A 127 1.14 6.84 -9.93
N PHE A 128 1.78 5.99 -9.11
CA PHE A 128 1.97 6.21 -7.68
C PHE A 128 3.45 6.15 -7.31
N LEU A 129 3.84 6.91 -6.29
CA LEU A 129 5.18 6.85 -5.69
C LEU A 129 5.14 5.96 -4.45
N SER A 130 5.96 4.91 -4.40
CA SER A 130 6.06 4.03 -3.22
C SER A 130 7.06 4.57 -2.22
N VAL A 131 6.62 4.82 -0.98
CA VAL A 131 7.52 5.07 0.15
C VAL A 131 7.64 3.82 1.01
N GLY A 132 8.87 3.42 1.34
CA GLY A 132 9.14 2.24 2.16
C GLY A 132 9.59 1.02 1.34
N GLY A 133 8.93 -0.12 1.56
CA GLY A 133 9.40 -1.44 1.17
C GLY A 133 10.36 -2.03 2.22
N TRP A 134 10.64 -3.33 2.15
CA TRP A 134 11.45 -4.06 3.13
C TRP A 134 12.70 -3.32 3.61
N ASN A 135 13.61 -2.95 2.70
CA ASN A 135 14.88 -2.30 3.05
C ASN A 135 14.66 -0.91 3.69
N TYR A 136 13.64 -0.17 3.26
CA TYR A 136 13.38 1.17 3.79
C TYR A 136 12.37 1.17 4.94
N SER A 137 12.09 -0.01 5.47
CA SER A 137 11.31 -0.21 6.68
C SER A 137 12.15 -0.85 7.79
N CYS A 138 13.48 -0.66 7.78
CA CYS A 138 14.35 -1.18 8.81
C CYS A 138 15.40 -0.20 9.31
N ASN A 139 15.36 0.07 10.63
CA ASN A 139 16.40 0.84 11.29
C ASN A 139 17.56 -0.09 11.65
N ASP A 140 18.53 -0.23 10.75
CA ASP A 140 19.70 -1.12 10.90
C ASP A 140 20.53 -0.85 12.16
N LYS A 141 20.58 0.39 12.63
CA LYS A 141 21.23 0.76 13.89
C LYS A 141 20.54 0.19 15.13
N VAL A 142 19.25 -0.12 15.04
CA VAL A 142 18.44 -0.65 16.15
C VAL A 142 18.22 -2.15 15.98
N ALA A 143 17.84 -2.59 14.78
CA ALA A 143 17.46 -3.97 14.49
C ALA A 143 18.66 -4.85 14.06
N GLY A 144 19.77 -4.26 13.63
CA GLY A 144 20.98 -4.98 13.24
C GLY A 144 20.71 -6.00 12.14
N GLU A 145 21.19 -7.24 12.33
CA GLU A 145 21.01 -8.34 11.37
C GLU A 145 19.54 -8.71 11.11
N ALA A 146 18.60 -8.28 11.95
CA ALA A 146 17.17 -8.50 11.71
C ALA A 146 16.63 -7.71 10.51
N CYS A 147 17.36 -6.70 10.01
CA CYS A 147 17.00 -5.99 8.78
C CYS A 147 17.25 -6.81 7.50
N GLY A 148 18.22 -7.71 7.54
CA GLY A 148 18.64 -8.47 6.37
C GLY A 148 20.16 -8.41 6.15
N PRO A 149 20.63 -8.62 4.91
CA PRO A 149 22.06 -8.74 4.62
C PRO A 149 22.84 -7.47 4.95
N ALA A 150 24.08 -7.65 5.43
CA ALA A 150 25.01 -6.54 5.66
C ALA A 150 25.35 -5.83 4.34
N GLY A 151 25.47 -4.51 4.39
CA GLY A 151 25.85 -3.68 3.24
C GLY A 151 24.70 -3.28 2.30
N ALA A 152 23.46 -3.70 2.59
CA ALA A 152 22.30 -3.14 1.92
C ALA A 152 22.00 -1.72 2.44
N ASN A 153 21.31 -0.93 1.60
CA ASN A 153 20.90 0.42 1.96
C ASN A 153 19.57 0.36 2.73
N TYR A 154 19.65 0.58 4.03
CA TYR A 154 18.49 0.58 4.92
C TYR A 154 18.00 1.98 5.22
N ASP A 155 16.68 2.09 5.39
CA ASP A 155 16.03 3.28 5.94
C ASP A 155 14.84 2.89 6.81
N TYR A 156 14.25 3.83 7.53
CA TYR A 156 13.11 3.59 8.41
C TYR A 156 12.18 4.80 8.43
N PHE A 157 10.93 4.60 8.84
CA PHE A 157 9.94 5.67 8.94
C PHE A 157 10.19 6.49 10.22
N PRO A 158 10.54 7.80 10.13
CA PRO A 158 10.69 8.62 11.33
C PRO A 158 9.37 8.71 12.11
N ASP A 159 9.40 8.49 13.42
CA ASP A 159 8.19 8.39 14.23
C ASP A 159 7.68 9.78 14.68
N PRO A 160 6.49 10.23 14.21
CA PRO A 160 5.92 11.52 14.63
C PRO A 160 5.53 11.55 16.11
N THR A 161 5.30 10.39 16.72
CA THR A 161 4.92 10.26 18.13
C THR A 161 6.13 10.32 19.05
N ASN A 162 7.35 10.18 18.51
CA ASN A 162 8.60 10.36 19.22
C ASN A 162 9.07 11.82 19.11
N LEU A 163 9.11 12.55 20.23
CA LEU A 163 9.50 13.96 20.27
C LEU A 163 10.89 14.25 19.68
N LYS A 164 11.80 13.26 19.66
CA LYS A 164 13.14 13.42 19.06
C LYS A 164 13.14 13.28 17.54
N GLU A 165 12.11 12.67 16.97
CA GLU A 165 11.97 12.42 15.53
C GLU A 165 10.84 13.24 14.91
N ALA A 166 9.97 13.87 15.70
CA ALA A 166 8.79 14.57 15.22
C ALA A 166 9.08 15.63 14.15
N GLU A 167 10.15 16.42 14.30
CA GLU A 167 10.56 17.42 13.30
C GLU A 167 11.06 16.75 12.01
N LEU A 168 11.94 15.74 12.15
CA LEU A 168 12.43 14.93 11.04
C LEU A 168 11.29 14.26 10.26
N ALA A 169 10.32 13.71 10.99
CA ALA A 169 9.14 13.06 10.44
C ALA A 169 8.29 14.05 9.65
N LYS A 170 7.98 15.21 10.25
CA LYS A 170 7.23 16.26 9.58
C LYS A 170 7.91 16.70 8.28
N GLU A 171 9.19 17.02 8.33
CA GLU A 171 9.95 17.47 7.15
C GLU A 171 9.99 16.37 6.07
N SER A 172 10.23 15.12 6.47
CA SER A 172 10.31 13.99 5.54
C SER A 172 8.98 13.73 4.83
N TYR A 173 7.86 13.76 5.57
CA TYR A 173 6.54 13.51 4.99
C TYR A 173 6.00 14.68 4.18
N ASP A 174 6.32 15.92 4.56
CA ASP A 174 6.07 17.09 3.70
C ASP A 174 6.85 16.97 2.38
N ASN A 175 8.11 16.53 2.44
CA ASN A 175 8.94 16.32 1.25
C ASN A 175 8.49 15.12 0.41
N LEU A 176 7.92 14.06 1.00
CA LEU A 176 7.28 12.97 0.24
C LEU A 176 6.12 13.50 -0.60
N VAL A 177 5.22 14.28 0.01
CA VAL A 177 4.09 14.91 -0.70
C VAL A 177 4.60 15.86 -1.78
N LYS A 178 5.66 16.62 -1.48
CA LYS A 178 6.28 17.54 -2.43
C LYS A 178 6.90 16.79 -3.63
N LEU A 179 7.71 15.77 -3.40
CA LEU A 179 8.34 14.94 -4.44
C LEU A 179 7.28 14.30 -5.34
N THR A 180 6.22 13.74 -4.73
CA THR A 180 5.11 13.13 -5.47
C THR A 180 4.45 14.14 -6.42
N ASN A 181 4.21 15.36 -5.95
CA ASN A 181 3.65 16.44 -6.76
C ASN A 181 4.62 16.94 -7.83
N ASP A 182 5.91 17.09 -7.51
CA ASP A 182 6.93 17.55 -8.47
C ASP A 182 7.10 16.54 -9.61
N LEU A 183 7.02 15.23 -9.33
CA LEU A 183 7.02 14.17 -10.34
C LEU A 183 5.72 14.12 -11.15
N GLY A 184 4.69 14.85 -10.71
CA GLY A 184 3.37 14.84 -11.31
C GLY A 184 2.67 13.50 -11.12
N MET A 185 2.93 12.73 -10.06
CA MET A 185 2.24 11.46 -9.82
C MET A 185 0.80 11.69 -9.32
N GLN A 186 -0.04 10.64 -9.39
CA GLN A 186 -1.45 10.70 -8.98
C GLN A 186 -1.66 10.28 -7.53
N GLY A 187 -0.69 9.61 -6.92
CA GLY A 187 -0.82 9.15 -5.55
C GLY A 187 0.47 8.67 -4.91
N ILE A 188 0.34 8.29 -3.65
CA ILE A 188 1.39 7.72 -2.80
C ILE A 188 0.98 6.29 -2.47
N ASP A 189 1.91 5.35 -2.63
CA ASP A 189 1.81 4.00 -2.11
C ASP A 189 2.59 3.92 -0.79
N PHE A 190 1.91 3.59 0.30
CA PHE A 190 2.48 3.46 1.63
C PHE A 190 2.87 2.00 1.87
N ASP A 191 4.15 1.67 1.63
CA ASP A 191 4.68 0.32 1.78
C ASP A 191 5.41 0.19 3.14
N TYR A 192 4.63 0.13 4.21
CA TYR A 192 5.15 0.10 5.58
C TYR A 192 5.39 -1.34 6.04
N GLU A 193 6.67 -1.70 6.17
CA GLU A 193 7.12 -3.05 6.51
C GLU A 193 8.00 -3.08 7.78
N GLU A 194 7.77 -2.18 8.77
CA GLU A 194 8.62 -2.13 9.97
C GLU A 194 8.31 -3.27 10.97
N PHE A 195 8.53 -4.50 10.54
CA PHE A 195 8.40 -5.71 11.36
C PHE A 195 9.26 -5.62 12.63
N TRP A 196 10.43 -4.98 12.56
CA TRP A 196 11.28 -4.74 13.74
C TRP A 196 10.55 -3.87 14.79
N HIS A 197 9.90 -2.79 14.36
CA HIS A 197 9.22 -1.85 15.25
C HIS A 197 8.00 -2.51 15.89
N ALA A 198 7.23 -3.23 15.07
CA ALA A 198 6.08 -4.01 15.51
C ALA A 198 6.47 -5.09 16.53
N ASN A 199 7.53 -5.85 16.28
CA ASN A 199 8.02 -6.87 17.20
C ASN A 199 8.56 -6.27 18.51
N GLN A 200 9.36 -5.21 18.43
CA GLN A 200 9.96 -4.56 19.60
C GLN A 200 8.92 -3.91 20.52
N ASN A 201 7.84 -3.37 19.93
CA ASN A 201 6.79 -2.66 20.66
C ASN A 201 5.52 -3.48 20.86
N ALA A 202 5.54 -4.78 20.55
CA ALA A 202 4.44 -5.68 20.85
C ALA A 202 4.26 -5.83 22.36
N VAL A 203 3.01 -5.70 22.83
CA VAL A 203 2.62 -5.95 24.23
C VAL A 203 1.72 -7.16 24.29
N HIS A 204 1.74 -7.91 25.40
CA HIS A 204 0.89 -9.09 25.50
C HIS A 204 -0.58 -8.69 25.55
N TRP A 205 -1.39 -9.42 24.81
CA TRP A 205 -2.83 -9.38 24.79
C TRP A 205 -3.32 -10.77 25.13
N GLY A 206 -4.05 -10.96 26.23
CA GLY A 206 -4.57 -12.30 26.45
C GLY A 206 -5.31 -12.53 27.75
N PRO A 207 -6.56 -13.02 27.70
CA PRO A 207 -7.22 -13.57 28.86
C PRO A 207 -6.40 -14.66 29.55
N SER A 208 -6.28 -14.57 30.89
CA SER A 208 -5.81 -15.70 31.71
C SER A 208 -6.55 -16.98 31.31
N THR A 209 -5.83 -18.10 31.29
CA THR A 209 -6.40 -19.44 31.03
C THR A 209 -7.53 -19.81 31.99
N THR A 210 -7.67 -19.11 33.12
CA THR A 210 -8.70 -19.32 34.14
C THR A 210 -9.99 -18.49 33.94
N GLY A 211 -10.04 -17.57 32.98
CA GLY A 211 -11.23 -16.73 32.72
C GLY A 211 -11.46 -15.57 33.70
N ASP A 212 -10.99 -15.64 34.94
CA ASP A 212 -11.17 -14.57 35.96
C ASP A 212 -10.56 -13.22 35.52
N TRP A 213 -9.43 -13.27 34.81
CA TRP A 213 -8.77 -12.09 34.24
C TRP A 213 -9.64 -11.44 33.15
N SER A 214 -10.36 -12.24 32.37
CA SER A 214 -11.27 -11.78 31.32
C SER A 214 -12.41 -10.96 31.92
N THR A 215 -13.04 -11.47 32.97
CA THR A 215 -14.22 -10.85 33.60
C THR A 215 -13.89 -9.51 34.22
N LYS A 216 -12.77 -9.42 34.96
CA LYS A 216 -12.32 -8.16 35.55
C LYS A 216 -12.05 -7.11 34.47
N ILE A 217 -11.27 -7.45 33.45
CA ILE A 217 -10.94 -6.52 32.37
C ILE A 217 -12.18 -6.12 31.58
N ALA A 218 -13.09 -7.07 31.30
CA ALA A 218 -14.34 -6.75 30.63
C ALA A 218 -15.18 -5.75 31.44
N ASN A 219 -15.31 -5.95 32.75
CA ASN A 219 -15.99 -5.00 33.63
C ASN A 219 -15.28 -3.64 33.67
N ASP A 220 -13.94 -3.62 33.73
CA ASP A 220 -13.18 -2.38 33.73
C ASP A 220 -13.35 -1.63 32.39
N ILE A 221 -13.31 -2.32 31.24
CA ILE A 221 -13.59 -1.73 29.92
C ILE A 221 -15.01 -1.16 29.88
N LEU A 222 -16.01 -1.91 30.34
CA LEU A 222 -17.40 -1.44 30.40
C LEU A 222 -17.55 -0.20 31.29
N ALA A 223 -16.91 -0.19 32.45
CA ALA A 223 -16.90 0.96 33.36
C ALA A 223 -16.20 2.20 32.76
N ASN A 224 -15.30 2.01 31.80
CA ASN A 224 -14.56 3.09 31.11
C ASN A 224 -15.19 3.49 29.75
N GLY A 225 -16.45 3.15 29.50
CA GLY A 225 -17.16 3.57 28.29
C GLY A 225 -17.16 2.55 27.15
N GLY A 226 -16.83 1.29 27.43
CA GLY A 226 -16.99 0.19 26.48
C GLY A 226 -15.75 -0.10 25.62
N PRO A 227 -15.86 -1.07 24.67
CA PRO A 227 -14.73 -1.66 23.96
C PRO A 227 -14.22 -0.81 22.78
N SER A 228 -13.88 0.45 23.02
CA SER A 228 -13.16 1.28 22.05
C SER A 228 -11.72 0.80 21.88
N TYR A 229 -11.07 1.20 20.78
CA TYR A 229 -9.64 0.93 20.55
C TYR A 229 -8.79 1.36 21.75
N ASP A 230 -8.91 2.62 22.17
CA ASP A 230 -8.12 3.19 23.27
C ASP A 230 -8.37 2.45 24.59
N ASN A 231 -9.60 2.03 24.85
CA ASN A 231 -9.91 1.27 26.05
C ASN A 231 -9.32 -0.13 25.99
N LEU A 232 -9.42 -0.83 24.86
CA LEU A 232 -8.80 -2.15 24.68
C LEU A 232 -7.28 -2.04 24.88
N MET A 233 -6.60 -1.12 24.19
CA MET A 233 -5.13 -1.02 24.23
C MET A 233 -4.54 -0.75 25.61
N LYS A 234 -5.28 -0.18 26.56
CA LYS A 234 -4.85 -0.03 27.97
C LYS A 234 -4.58 -1.36 28.67
N TYR A 235 -5.21 -2.44 28.21
CA TYR A 235 -5.13 -3.76 28.84
C TYR A 235 -4.19 -4.73 28.11
N GLY A 236 -3.40 -4.23 27.14
CA GLY A 236 -2.21 -4.94 26.68
C GLY A 236 -1.14 -4.90 27.77
N VAL A 237 -1.01 -5.95 28.58
CA VAL A 237 -0.14 -6.00 29.77
C VAL A 237 1.24 -6.64 29.50
N THR A 238 2.14 -6.57 30.49
CA THR A 238 3.38 -7.35 30.57
C THR A 238 3.06 -8.74 31.16
N GLY A 239 2.63 -9.68 30.32
CA GLY A 239 2.54 -11.11 30.65
C GLY A 239 3.69 -11.91 30.05
N SER A 240 3.81 -13.20 30.36
CA SER A 240 4.82 -14.10 29.75
C SER A 240 4.26 -15.02 28.66
N ASP A 241 2.94 -15.20 28.60
CA ASP A 241 2.25 -16.14 27.70
C ASP A 241 0.99 -15.50 27.10
N GLY A 242 0.72 -15.71 25.81
CA GLY A 242 -0.53 -15.27 25.16
C GLY A 242 -0.35 -14.57 23.81
N ALA A 243 -1.44 -13.99 23.30
CA ALA A 243 -1.44 -13.22 22.07
C ALA A 243 -0.71 -11.86 22.25
N TYR A 244 -0.53 -11.11 21.17
CA TYR A 244 0.12 -9.80 21.20
C TYR A 244 -0.70 -8.76 20.44
N VAL A 245 -0.60 -7.50 20.87
CA VAL A 245 -1.05 -6.30 20.14
C VAL A 245 0.12 -5.34 19.99
N MET A 246 0.04 -4.38 19.07
CA MET A 246 1.14 -3.47 18.74
C MET A 246 0.71 -1.98 18.77
N PRO A 247 0.19 -1.47 19.90
CA PRO A 247 -0.43 -0.14 20.00
C PRO A 247 0.50 0.98 19.52
N LYS A 248 1.78 0.98 19.93
CA LYS A 248 2.74 1.99 19.48
C LYS A 248 2.99 1.98 17.97
N THR A 249 2.92 0.82 17.33
CA THR A 249 3.08 0.72 15.87
C THR A 249 1.84 1.27 15.17
N VAL A 250 0.64 0.97 15.68
CA VAL A 250 -0.60 1.53 15.16
C VAL A 250 -0.65 3.04 15.35
N ASP A 251 -0.21 3.55 16.51
CA ASP A 251 -0.12 4.99 16.80
C ASP A 251 0.88 5.69 15.88
N LYS A 252 2.07 5.09 15.68
CA LYS A 252 3.08 5.57 14.73
C LYS A 252 2.50 5.64 13.32
N VAL A 253 1.91 4.55 12.81
CA VAL A 253 1.31 4.49 11.48
C VAL A 253 0.21 5.53 11.32
N ALA A 254 -0.72 5.65 12.28
CA ALA A 254 -1.77 6.66 12.24
C ALA A 254 -1.17 8.07 12.14
N ALA A 255 -0.18 8.39 12.98
CA ALA A 255 0.46 9.71 12.98
C ALA A 255 1.22 10.01 11.68
N ILE A 256 1.90 9.03 11.10
CA ILE A 256 2.56 9.16 9.79
C ILE A 256 1.51 9.47 8.72
N LEU A 257 0.43 8.70 8.70
CA LEU A 257 -0.62 8.85 7.71
C LEU A 257 -1.33 10.21 7.82
N HIS A 258 -1.58 10.75 9.01
CA HIS A 258 -2.09 12.10 9.16
C HIS A 258 -1.13 13.16 8.61
N LEU A 259 0.18 13.05 8.88
CA LEU A 259 1.16 13.98 8.33
C LEU A 259 1.20 13.99 6.80
N ILE A 260 0.95 12.85 6.16
CA ILE A 260 0.93 12.74 4.69
C ILE A 260 -0.46 13.14 4.13
N ALA A 261 -1.53 12.53 4.63
CA ALA A 261 -2.86 12.62 4.06
C ALA A 261 -3.58 13.94 4.34
N ASP A 262 -3.33 14.54 5.52
CA ASP A 262 -3.91 15.82 5.89
C ASP A 262 -3.07 17.00 5.41
N ASN A 263 -1.90 16.73 4.81
CA ASN A 263 -1.11 17.75 4.16
C ASN A 263 -1.95 18.43 3.06
N PRO A 264 -2.13 19.77 3.09
CA PRO A 264 -2.94 20.46 2.08
C PRO A 264 -2.47 20.26 0.64
N ALA A 265 -1.17 20.01 0.43
CA ALA A 265 -0.60 19.70 -0.88
C ALA A 265 -0.93 18.26 -1.36
N ALA A 266 -1.43 17.39 -0.47
CA ALA A 266 -1.87 16.04 -0.79
C ALA A 266 -3.37 15.94 -1.11
N LYS A 267 -4.12 17.06 -1.12
CA LYS A 267 -5.59 17.06 -1.33
C LYS A 267 -6.05 16.32 -2.60
N ASN A 268 -5.23 16.34 -3.65
CA ASN A 268 -5.52 15.72 -4.94
C ASN A 268 -4.81 14.37 -5.13
N LEU A 269 -4.00 13.94 -4.16
CA LEU A 269 -3.31 12.66 -4.21
C LEU A 269 -4.24 11.54 -3.77
N GLN A 270 -4.13 10.41 -4.45
CA GLN A 270 -4.71 9.14 -4.05
C GLN A 270 -3.74 8.39 -3.14
N PHE A 271 -4.27 7.53 -2.27
CA PHE A 271 -3.46 6.73 -1.35
C PHE A 271 -3.67 5.25 -1.62
N ALA A 272 -2.58 4.53 -1.82
CA ALA A 272 -2.53 3.08 -1.93
C ALA A 272 -1.56 2.54 -0.89
N THR A 273 -1.55 1.23 -0.69
CA THR A 273 -0.61 0.57 0.22
C THR A 273 -0.38 -0.87 -0.21
N ALA A 274 0.87 -1.31 -0.13
CA ALA A 274 1.21 -2.71 0.05
C ALA A 274 0.91 -3.11 1.51
N ALA A 275 -0.13 -3.90 1.69
CA ALA A 275 -0.62 -4.30 3.00
C ALA A 275 -0.12 -5.71 3.37
N PRO A 276 0.25 -5.95 4.64
CA PRO A 276 0.59 -7.30 5.10
C PRO A 276 -0.67 -8.20 5.01
N PRO A 277 -0.58 -9.43 4.48
CA PRO A 277 -1.74 -10.34 4.37
C PRO A 277 -2.48 -10.58 5.68
N VAL A 278 -1.75 -10.53 6.78
CA VAL A 278 -2.25 -10.73 8.15
C VAL A 278 -2.89 -9.47 8.75
N GLY A 279 -2.88 -8.33 8.06
CA GLY A 279 -3.26 -7.02 8.62
C GLY A 279 -4.76 -6.83 8.91
N GLY A 280 -5.64 -7.62 8.31
CA GLY A 280 -7.09 -7.40 8.35
C GLY A 280 -7.84 -7.99 9.54
N ARG A 281 -7.24 -8.91 10.31
CA ARG A 281 -7.93 -9.62 11.41
C ARG A 281 -7.77 -8.89 12.75
N PRO A 282 -8.83 -8.69 13.56
CA PRO A 282 -8.70 -8.28 14.96
C PRO A 282 -7.86 -9.28 15.74
N ILE A 283 -6.91 -8.75 16.51
CA ILE A 283 -6.07 -9.51 17.44
C ILE A 283 -6.38 -9.20 18.91
N THR A 284 -7.43 -8.39 19.14
CA THR A 284 -7.93 -7.98 20.45
C THR A 284 -9.06 -8.89 20.97
N GLY A 285 -9.22 -10.08 20.40
CA GLY A 285 -10.26 -11.02 20.81
C GLY A 285 -10.03 -11.59 22.22
N PHE A 286 -11.10 -11.95 22.93
CA PHE A 286 -11.05 -12.77 24.16
C PHE A 286 -11.11 -14.27 23.79
N VAL A 287 -10.38 -14.67 22.76
CA VAL A 287 -10.38 -16.04 22.23
C VAL A 287 -9.08 -16.77 22.54
N TYR A 288 -9.18 -18.09 22.71
CA TYR A 288 -8.03 -18.98 22.80
C TYR A 288 -7.86 -19.71 21.46
N GLY A 289 -6.77 -19.42 20.75
CA GLY A 289 -6.44 -20.02 19.47
C GLY A 289 -7.14 -19.39 18.25
N ASP A 290 -6.56 -19.64 17.07
CA ASP A 290 -7.11 -19.24 15.77
C ASP A 290 -7.97 -20.39 15.21
N ASN A 291 -9.15 -20.62 15.78
CA ASN A 291 -10.00 -21.74 15.36
C ASN A 291 -11.00 -21.33 14.27
N TYR A 292 -11.04 -22.07 13.17
CA TYR A 292 -12.09 -21.91 12.15
C TYR A 292 -13.41 -22.55 12.64
N PRO A 293 -14.59 -21.92 12.40
CA PRO A 293 -14.80 -20.62 11.76
C PRO A 293 -14.80 -19.42 12.73
N ALA A 294 -14.55 -19.64 14.02
CA ALA A 294 -14.68 -18.61 15.07
C ALA A 294 -13.83 -17.35 14.82
N ILE A 295 -12.70 -17.47 14.11
CA ILE A 295 -11.86 -16.33 13.73
C ILE A 295 -12.57 -15.23 12.93
N TYR A 296 -13.71 -15.53 12.29
CA TYR A 296 -14.50 -14.56 11.51
C TYR A 296 -15.59 -13.85 12.32
N GLU A 297 -15.79 -14.25 13.58
CA GLU A 297 -16.75 -13.66 14.50
C GLU A 297 -16.07 -13.04 15.72
N LYS A 298 -14.99 -13.65 16.19
CA LYS A 298 -14.35 -13.32 17.47
C LYS A 298 -12.92 -12.80 17.34
N GLY A 299 -12.42 -12.67 16.12
CA GLY A 299 -11.02 -12.34 15.84
C GLY A 299 -10.08 -13.52 16.12
N GLY A 300 -8.78 -13.23 16.13
CA GLY A 300 -7.75 -14.24 16.31
C GLY A 300 -6.76 -13.92 17.42
N VAL A 301 -5.91 -14.90 17.72
CA VAL A 301 -4.69 -14.75 18.51
C VAL A 301 -3.50 -14.49 17.60
N TRP A 302 -2.41 -13.96 18.16
CA TRP A 302 -1.17 -13.80 17.41
C TRP A 302 0.08 -13.90 18.25
N TRP A 303 1.14 -14.43 17.66
CA TRP A 303 2.44 -14.58 18.29
C TRP A 303 3.44 -13.56 17.68
N LYS A 304 3.64 -12.44 18.38
CA LYS A 304 4.52 -11.25 18.15
C LYS A 304 4.52 -10.55 16.78
N GLY A 305 4.80 -9.24 16.83
CA GLY A 305 4.50 -8.19 15.85
C GLY A 305 5.06 -8.33 14.42
N ASN A 306 4.39 -9.13 13.61
CA ASN A 306 4.56 -9.23 12.16
C ASN A 306 3.52 -8.38 11.39
N LEU A 307 3.21 -7.18 11.90
CA LEU A 307 2.15 -6.29 11.38
C LEU A 307 0.73 -6.92 11.33
N LYS A 308 0.49 -8.03 12.03
CA LYS A 308 -0.86 -8.64 12.10
C LYS A 308 -1.84 -7.68 12.72
N GLY A 309 -3.04 -7.63 12.14
CA GLY A 309 -4.11 -6.74 12.59
C GLY A 309 -3.78 -5.26 12.44
N LEU A 310 -2.70 -4.85 11.75
CA LEU A 310 -2.33 -3.44 11.59
C LEU A 310 -3.50 -2.61 11.05
N TRP A 311 -4.05 -3.04 9.91
CA TRP A 311 -5.13 -2.33 9.22
C TRP A 311 -6.44 -2.40 9.97
N TYR A 312 -6.74 -3.52 10.64
CA TYR A 312 -7.88 -3.61 11.55
C TYR A 312 -7.78 -2.60 12.69
N ASN A 313 -6.65 -2.60 13.39
CA ASN A 313 -6.45 -1.73 14.56
C ASN A 313 -6.37 -0.26 14.15
N LEU A 314 -5.81 0.05 12.98
CA LEU A 314 -5.86 1.39 12.40
C LEU A 314 -7.30 1.82 12.16
N ALA A 315 -8.13 0.99 11.50
CA ALA A 315 -9.55 1.32 11.28
C ALA A 315 -10.35 1.45 12.58
N SER A 316 -9.97 0.70 13.63
CA SER A 316 -10.58 0.78 14.96
C SER A 316 -10.20 2.05 15.72
N LYS A 317 -8.94 2.49 15.58
CA LYS A 317 -8.42 3.72 16.16
C LYS A 317 -8.95 4.94 15.43
N ASP A 318 -8.84 4.91 14.10
CA ASP A 318 -9.11 6.01 13.20
C ASP A 318 -9.63 5.46 11.86
N LYS A 319 -10.95 5.35 11.77
CA LYS A 319 -11.62 4.89 10.57
C LYS A 319 -11.44 5.88 9.41
N GLU A 320 -11.36 7.18 9.70
CA GLU A 320 -11.31 8.22 8.67
C GLU A 320 -10.00 8.14 7.88
N ILE A 321 -8.87 8.00 8.57
CA ILE A 321 -7.57 7.83 7.90
C ILE A 321 -7.50 6.51 7.13
N ALA A 322 -8.08 5.43 7.65
CA ALA A 322 -8.15 4.14 6.95
C ALA A 322 -9.02 4.23 5.67
N MET A 323 -10.10 5.01 5.69
CA MET A 323 -10.96 5.27 4.53
C MET A 323 -10.31 6.16 3.47
N ARG A 324 -9.20 6.84 3.79
CA ARG A 324 -8.50 7.69 2.82
C ARG A 324 -7.84 6.90 1.69
N PHE A 325 -7.61 5.61 1.90
CA PHE A 325 -6.97 4.72 0.94
C PHE A 325 -7.93 4.30 -0.18
N ASP A 326 -7.53 4.60 -1.42
CA ASP A 326 -8.19 4.13 -2.64
C ASP A 326 -8.10 2.60 -2.77
N SER A 327 -6.99 2.00 -2.32
CA SER A 327 -6.77 0.55 -2.38
C SER A 327 -5.82 0.02 -1.31
N LEU A 328 -6.08 -1.21 -0.85
CA LEU A 328 -5.18 -2.04 -0.07
C LEU A 328 -4.75 -3.24 -0.95
N GLY A 329 -3.47 -3.30 -1.31
CA GLY A 329 -2.87 -4.42 -2.04
C GLY A 329 -2.23 -5.40 -1.09
N LEU A 330 -2.87 -6.54 -0.82
CA LEU A 330 -2.31 -7.54 0.08
C LEU A 330 -1.12 -8.24 -0.58
N MET A 331 0.01 -8.22 0.11
CA MET A 331 1.24 -8.92 -0.31
C MET A 331 1.12 -10.44 -0.10
N THR A 332 0.16 -11.10 -0.75
CA THR A 332 -0.12 -12.54 -0.60
C THR A 332 0.87 -13.42 -1.39
N TYR A 333 2.14 -13.10 -1.22
CA TYR A 333 3.33 -13.81 -1.67
C TYR A 333 4.30 -13.87 -0.48
N ASP A 334 5.50 -14.43 -0.65
CA ASP A 334 6.38 -14.70 0.49
C ASP A 334 5.71 -15.53 1.61
N LEU A 335 4.79 -16.39 1.21
CA LEU A 335 4.08 -17.31 2.09
C LEU A 335 4.83 -18.63 2.15
N CYS A 336 4.90 -19.24 3.34
CA CYS A 336 5.46 -20.56 3.53
C CYS A 336 4.38 -21.65 3.48
N GLY A 337 4.76 -22.88 3.13
CA GLY A 337 3.86 -24.04 3.11
C GLY A 337 4.34 -25.24 3.94
N ASP A 338 5.58 -25.22 4.43
CA ASP A 338 6.23 -26.36 5.11
C ASP A 338 6.13 -26.34 6.64
N ASN A 339 5.52 -25.30 7.22
CA ASN A 339 5.38 -25.20 8.67
C ASN A 339 3.94 -24.83 9.06
N ALA A 340 3.11 -25.82 9.39
CA ALA A 340 1.70 -25.58 9.70
C ALA A 340 1.46 -24.59 10.85
N GLN A 341 2.39 -24.47 11.78
CA GLN A 341 2.29 -23.58 12.94
C GLN A 341 2.61 -22.12 12.60
N MET A 342 3.52 -21.88 11.65
CA MET A 342 3.90 -20.53 11.20
C MET A 342 3.09 -20.08 9.99
N CYS A 343 2.81 -21.00 9.07
CA CYS A 343 2.29 -20.72 7.74
C CYS A 343 0.77 -20.70 7.67
N ALA A 344 0.09 -21.53 8.49
CA ALA A 344 -1.34 -21.64 8.36
C ALA A 344 -2.00 -20.29 8.74
N PRO A 345 -2.92 -19.76 7.93
CA PRO A 345 -3.60 -18.49 8.21
C PRO A 345 -4.41 -18.53 9.52
N TYR A 346 -4.70 -19.74 9.99
CA TYR A 346 -5.31 -20.08 11.27
C TYR A 346 -5.06 -21.57 11.57
N GLY A 347 -5.39 -22.04 12.78
CA GLY A 347 -5.20 -23.44 13.18
C GLY A 347 -5.90 -24.43 12.23
N GLY A 348 -5.12 -25.30 11.59
CA GLY A 348 -5.62 -26.25 10.58
C GLY A 348 -6.00 -25.61 9.24
N GLY A 349 -5.62 -24.37 9.01
CA GLY A 349 -5.82 -23.67 7.74
C GLY A 349 -5.00 -24.25 6.59
N PRO A 350 -5.29 -23.81 5.35
CA PRO A 350 -4.58 -24.28 4.15
C PRO A 350 -3.10 -23.88 4.18
N LEU A 351 -2.27 -24.73 3.61
CA LEU A 351 -0.83 -24.50 3.43
C LEU A 351 -0.44 -24.27 1.97
N ASP A 352 -1.36 -24.50 1.02
CA ASP A 352 -1.16 -24.18 -0.38
C ASP A 352 -1.41 -22.69 -0.68
N LEU A 353 -0.77 -22.19 -1.74
CA LEU A 353 -0.84 -20.77 -2.11
C LEU A 353 -2.28 -20.27 -2.34
N PRO A 354 -3.12 -20.93 -3.18
CA PRO A 354 -4.49 -20.46 -3.40
C PRO A 354 -5.34 -20.44 -2.13
N GLY A 355 -5.20 -21.46 -1.28
CA GLY A 355 -5.89 -21.53 0.00
C GLY A 355 -5.51 -20.40 0.94
N GLN A 356 -4.21 -20.09 1.04
CA GLN A 356 -3.74 -18.97 1.87
C GLN A 356 -4.18 -17.61 1.34
N VAL A 357 -4.08 -17.35 0.02
CA VAL A 357 -4.60 -16.13 -0.61
C VAL A 357 -6.08 -15.95 -0.28
N SER A 358 -6.88 -17.02 -0.45
CA SER A 358 -8.31 -17.00 -0.15
C SER A 358 -8.60 -16.72 1.33
N ALA A 359 -7.81 -17.26 2.25
CA ALA A 359 -7.98 -17.04 3.68
C ALA A 359 -7.70 -15.58 4.08
N TYR A 360 -6.60 -14.99 3.60
CA TYR A 360 -6.23 -13.61 3.91
C TYR A 360 -7.18 -12.59 3.25
N MET A 361 -7.56 -12.83 2.00
CA MET A 361 -8.60 -12.02 1.34
C MET A 361 -9.93 -12.08 2.10
N LYS A 362 -10.28 -13.24 2.66
CA LYS A 362 -11.49 -13.40 3.48
C LYS A 362 -11.39 -12.64 4.81
N ASP A 363 -10.22 -12.57 5.45
CA ASP A 363 -10.04 -11.77 6.66
C ASP A 363 -10.35 -10.30 6.40
N TYR A 364 -9.72 -9.71 5.37
CA TYR A 364 -9.98 -8.32 5.00
C TYR A 364 -11.44 -8.08 4.61
N ASN A 365 -12.04 -8.97 3.81
CA ASN A 365 -13.45 -8.84 3.44
C ASN A 365 -14.38 -8.90 4.66
N ASN A 366 -14.15 -9.83 5.58
CA ASN A 366 -14.99 -10.04 6.74
C ASN A 366 -14.91 -8.88 7.75
N TRP A 367 -13.74 -8.28 7.92
CA TRP A 367 -13.49 -7.31 8.98
C TRP A 367 -13.48 -5.85 8.51
N LEU A 368 -13.04 -5.59 7.27
CA LEU A 368 -12.83 -4.24 6.74
C LEU A 368 -13.70 -3.88 5.53
N LYS A 369 -14.42 -4.85 4.94
CA LYS A 369 -15.38 -4.64 3.84
C LYS A 369 -16.79 -5.10 4.18
N SER A 370 -17.09 -5.30 5.46
CA SER A 370 -18.41 -5.75 5.93
C SER A 370 -19.36 -4.56 6.07
N THR A 371 -20.63 -4.82 6.41
CA THR A 371 -21.47 -3.79 7.01
C THR A 371 -20.87 -3.34 8.34
N ASP A 372 -20.92 -2.04 8.60
CA ASP A 372 -20.47 -1.46 9.86
C ASP A 372 -21.26 -2.04 11.04
N ASN A 373 -20.56 -2.48 12.08
CA ASN A 373 -21.15 -2.77 13.38
C ASN A 373 -20.21 -2.36 14.52
N GLU A 374 -20.79 -2.04 15.66
CA GLU A 374 -20.04 -1.75 16.87
C GLU A 374 -19.53 -3.04 17.51
N ALA A 375 -18.42 -2.92 18.25
CA ALA A 375 -17.93 -4.01 19.07
C ALA A 375 -18.90 -4.29 20.22
N VAL A 376 -19.15 -5.56 20.51
CA VAL A 376 -20.03 -6.01 21.60
C VAL A 376 -19.16 -6.60 22.70
N LEU A 377 -19.34 -6.13 23.94
CA LEU A 377 -18.71 -6.69 25.12
C LEU A 377 -19.76 -6.87 26.21
N ASP A 378 -20.01 -8.11 26.60
CA ASP A 378 -20.99 -8.46 27.64
C ASP A 378 -20.33 -9.35 28.70
N VAL A 379 -20.74 -9.16 29.96
CA VAL A 379 -20.41 -10.04 31.09
C VAL A 379 -21.71 -10.64 31.64
N SER A 380 -21.83 -11.97 31.61
CA SER A 380 -23.02 -12.66 32.11
C SER A 380 -23.08 -12.65 33.64
N GLN A 381 -24.24 -13.00 34.20
CA GLN A 381 -24.45 -13.11 35.66
C GLN A 381 -23.51 -14.12 36.35
N ILE A 382 -23.01 -15.11 35.61
CA ILE A 382 -22.05 -16.11 36.09
C ILE A 382 -20.60 -15.74 35.73
N GLY A 383 -20.34 -14.49 35.30
CA GLY A 383 -19.02 -13.97 35.01
C GLY A 383 -18.46 -14.34 33.63
N GLN A 384 -19.23 -14.94 32.73
CA GLN A 384 -18.76 -15.29 31.39
C GLN A 384 -18.66 -14.05 30.49
N VAL A 385 -17.52 -13.85 29.85
CA VAL A 385 -17.29 -12.74 28.92
C VAL A 385 -17.63 -13.16 27.50
N LYS A 386 -18.45 -12.35 26.83
CA LYS A 386 -18.66 -12.41 25.38
C LYS A 386 -18.09 -11.14 24.77
N PHE A 387 -17.15 -11.31 23.83
CA PHE A 387 -16.63 -10.21 23.04
C PHE A 387 -16.76 -10.52 21.55
N LEU A 388 -17.31 -9.58 20.79
CA LEU A 388 -17.36 -9.58 19.33
C LEU A 388 -16.70 -8.28 18.85
N PRO A 389 -15.56 -8.34 18.13
CA PRO A 389 -14.94 -7.14 17.59
C PRO A 389 -15.87 -6.43 16.59
N ALA A 390 -15.65 -5.13 16.44
CA ALA A 390 -16.31 -4.34 15.41
C ALA A 390 -15.94 -4.83 14.00
N LYS A 391 -16.80 -4.51 13.05
CA LYS A 391 -16.58 -4.68 11.62
C LYS A 391 -16.75 -3.33 10.97
N TYR A 392 -15.92 -3.09 9.98
CA TYR A 392 -15.87 -1.81 9.29
C TYR A 392 -16.26 -1.99 7.82
N LYS A 393 -16.92 -0.96 7.30
CA LYS A 393 -17.15 -0.76 5.87
C LYS A 393 -16.17 0.29 5.35
N LEU A 394 -14.99 -0.14 4.94
CA LEU A 394 -14.05 0.73 4.23
C LEU A 394 -14.40 0.77 2.73
N ASP A 395 -14.46 1.97 2.14
CA ASP A 395 -14.64 2.14 0.70
C ASP A 395 -13.31 2.05 -0.09
N THR A 396 -12.43 1.16 0.38
CA THR A 396 -11.12 0.90 -0.23
C THR A 396 -11.19 -0.32 -1.14
N LYS A 397 -10.48 -0.31 -2.27
CA LYS A 397 -10.41 -1.48 -3.15
C LYS A 397 -9.48 -2.54 -2.57
N LEU A 398 -9.88 -3.79 -2.59
CA LEU A 398 -9.06 -4.90 -2.09
C LEU A 398 -8.43 -5.70 -3.23
N GLN A 399 -7.09 -5.74 -3.28
CA GLN A 399 -6.32 -6.48 -4.28
C GLN A 399 -5.50 -7.59 -3.61
N PHE A 400 -5.46 -8.80 -4.17
CA PHE A 400 -4.49 -9.83 -3.75
C PHE A 400 -3.18 -9.68 -4.53
N GLY A 401 -2.12 -10.39 -4.14
CA GLY A 401 -0.79 -10.24 -4.73
C GLY A 401 -0.24 -11.49 -5.41
N PHE A 402 0.58 -11.26 -6.44
CA PHE A 402 1.41 -12.25 -7.10
C PHE A 402 2.88 -11.88 -7.06
N GLU A 403 3.74 -12.85 -6.76
CA GLU A 403 5.18 -12.75 -6.96
C GLU A 403 5.65 -13.75 -8.03
N VAL A 404 6.32 -13.26 -9.07
CA VAL A 404 6.72 -14.09 -10.23
C VAL A 404 8.08 -14.77 -10.05
N ASN A 405 9.03 -14.07 -9.42
CA ASN A 405 10.35 -14.61 -9.08
C ASN A 405 10.25 -15.60 -7.93
N LYS A 406 11.41 -16.08 -7.48
CA LYS A 406 11.52 -16.92 -6.29
C LYS A 406 11.10 -16.10 -5.05
N PRO A 407 10.13 -16.57 -4.25
CA PRO A 407 9.80 -15.92 -2.98
C PRO A 407 11.04 -15.76 -2.08
N ALA A 408 11.12 -14.64 -1.38
CA ALA A 408 12.08 -14.38 -0.33
C ALA A 408 11.82 -15.24 0.93
N TYR A 409 10.58 -15.66 1.20
CA TYR A 409 10.23 -16.47 2.37
C TYR A 409 9.47 -17.76 2.03
N PRO A 410 9.71 -18.88 2.75
CA PRO A 410 10.80 -19.10 3.71
C PRO A 410 12.13 -19.28 2.97
N GLN A 411 13.25 -19.13 3.68
CA GLN A 411 14.59 -19.30 3.08
C GLN A 411 14.86 -20.76 2.63
N ASN A 412 14.12 -21.72 3.17
CA ASN A 412 14.12 -23.11 2.73
C ASN A 412 13.33 -23.29 1.41
N PRO A 413 13.96 -23.71 0.30
CA PRO A 413 13.27 -23.91 -0.98
C PRO A 413 12.09 -24.91 -0.91
N ALA A 414 12.16 -25.93 -0.05
CA ALA A 414 11.08 -26.92 0.06
C ALA A 414 9.79 -26.35 0.67
N GLY A 415 9.88 -25.21 1.36
CA GLY A 415 8.75 -24.50 1.96
C GLY A 415 8.18 -23.36 1.13
N GLN A 416 8.84 -22.99 0.04
CA GLN A 416 8.44 -21.87 -0.78
C GLN A 416 7.23 -22.20 -1.66
N LEU A 417 6.26 -21.30 -1.63
CA LEU A 417 5.07 -21.37 -2.46
C LEU A 417 5.29 -20.63 -3.78
N GLN A 418 6.06 -21.25 -4.68
CA GLN A 418 6.35 -20.65 -5.99
C GLN A 418 5.09 -20.52 -6.86
N LEU A 419 4.91 -19.36 -7.47
CA LEU A 419 3.84 -19.11 -8.43
C LEU A 419 4.08 -19.79 -9.78
N THR A 420 3.10 -20.56 -10.25
CA THR A 420 3.05 -21.21 -11.57
C THR A 420 1.88 -20.70 -12.39
N ASN A 421 1.85 -20.94 -13.71
CA ASN A 421 0.72 -20.54 -14.55
C ASN A 421 -0.60 -21.16 -14.05
N LYS A 422 -0.58 -22.45 -13.68
CA LYS A 422 -1.74 -23.12 -13.09
C LYS A 422 -2.23 -22.43 -11.82
N LEU A 423 -1.32 -21.98 -10.96
CA LEU A 423 -1.68 -21.29 -9.72
C LEU A 423 -2.23 -19.88 -10.00
N VAL A 424 -1.67 -19.16 -10.97
CA VAL A 424 -2.22 -17.88 -11.46
C VAL A 424 -3.68 -18.05 -11.86
N ASP A 425 -3.99 -19.02 -12.73
CA ASP A 425 -5.35 -19.27 -13.20
C ASP A 425 -6.29 -19.64 -12.05
N THR A 426 -5.82 -20.51 -11.14
CA THR A 426 -6.60 -20.97 -9.98
C THR A 426 -6.95 -19.80 -9.05
N ILE A 427 -5.96 -18.96 -8.72
CA ILE A 427 -6.14 -17.82 -7.82
C ILE A 427 -7.03 -16.77 -8.46
N LEU A 428 -6.84 -16.45 -9.74
CA LEU A 428 -7.71 -15.50 -10.46
C LEU A 428 -9.15 -16.00 -10.54
N GLN A 429 -9.37 -17.29 -10.75
CA GLN A 429 -10.71 -17.86 -10.71
C GLN A 429 -11.36 -17.68 -9.33
N GLN A 430 -10.63 -18.03 -8.25
CA GLN A 430 -11.10 -17.92 -6.87
C GLN A 430 -11.36 -16.46 -6.44
N GLN A 431 -10.54 -15.54 -6.93
CA GLN A 431 -10.55 -14.13 -6.54
C GLN A 431 -11.16 -13.21 -7.60
N SER A 432 -11.87 -13.74 -8.61
CA SER A 432 -12.45 -12.96 -9.71
C SER A 432 -13.42 -11.84 -9.28
N GLN A 433 -13.95 -11.92 -8.05
CA GLN A 433 -14.83 -10.89 -7.47
C GLN A 433 -14.07 -9.83 -6.66
N SER A 434 -12.77 -10.01 -6.38
CA SER A 434 -11.93 -9.00 -5.71
C SER A 434 -11.85 -7.73 -6.55
N ASP A 435 -11.35 -6.64 -5.98
CA ASP A 435 -11.23 -5.37 -6.70
C ASP A 435 -10.01 -5.30 -7.63
N GLY A 436 -9.17 -6.33 -7.61
CA GLY A 436 -8.02 -6.40 -8.47
C GLY A 436 -6.89 -7.27 -7.93
N VAL A 437 -5.70 -7.00 -8.47
CA VAL A 437 -4.46 -7.71 -8.16
C VAL A 437 -3.26 -6.77 -8.19
N ILE A 438 -2.29 -7.01 -7.31
CA ILE A 438 -0.94 -6.44 -7.35
C ILE A 438 0.06 -7.47 -7.89
N ILE A 439 1.01 -7.03 -8.70
CA ILE A 439 2.04 -7.90 -9.29
C ILE A 439 3.41 -7.36 -8.87
N TRP A 440 4.07 -8.15 -8.02
CA TRP A 440 5.43 -7.94 -7.51
C TRP A 440 6.42 -8.81 -8.31
N GLN A 441 7.37 -8.25 -9.04
CA GLN A 441 7.48 -6.89 -9.53
C GLN A 441 7.71 -6.96 -11.05
N LEU A 442 7.42 -5.88 -11.77
CA LEU A 442 7.75 -5.76 -13.19
C LEU A 442 9.23 -6.09 -13.41
N TYR A 443 9.53 -6.77 -14.51
CA TYR A 443 10.87 -7.24 -14.86
C TYR A 443 11.49 -8.29 -13.94
N SER A 444 10.74 -8.86 -12.99
CA SER A 444 11.19 -10.04 -12.24
C SER A 444 11.51 -11.20 -13.18
N LYS A 445 12.69 -11.80 -12.98
CA LYS A 445 13.08 -13.02 -13.70
C LYS A 445 12.23 -14.20 -13.25
N ARG A 446 11.81 -15.01 -14.22
CA ARG A 446 11.12 -16.28 -13.96
C ARG A 446 12.05 -17.21 -13.16
N ASN A 447 11.50 -17.92 -12.18
CA ASN A 447 12.22 -19.00 -11.50
C ASN A 447 12.24 -20.27 -12.38
N THR A 448 13.27 -20.43 -13.22
CA THR A 448 13.39 -21.57 -14.15
C THR A 448 13.58 -22.92 -13.48
N ALA A 449 13.89 -22.96 -12.18
CA ALA A 449 14.01 -24.20 -11.41
C ALA A 449 12.65 -24.85 -11.10
N VAL A 450 11.54 -24.13 -11.25
CA VAL A 450 10.20 -24.65 -10.97
C VAL A 450 9.45 -24.94 -12.27
N PRO A 451 9.00 -26.20 -12.49
CA PRO A 451 8.17 -26.53 -13.64
C PRO A 451 6.91 -25.66 -13.71
N ASP A 452 6.57 -25.18 -14.91
CA ASP A 452 5.43 -24.29 -15.12
C ASP A 452 5.48 -22.96 -14.33
N SER A 453 6.66 -22.54 -13.84
CA SER A 453 6.77 -21.21 -13.21
C SER A 453 6.26 -20.12 -14.16
N THR A 454 5.53 -19.16 -13.59
CA THR A 454 4.87 -18.11 -14.38
C THR A 454 5.87 -17.08 -14.91
N THR A 455 5.40 -16.22 -15.80
CA THR A 455 6.12 -15.02 -16.25
C THR A 455 5.32 -13.77 -15.93
N ILE A 456 5.99 -12.61 -15.92
CA ILE A 456 5.30 -11.32 -15.79
C ILE A 456 4.26 -11.13 -16.88
N ASN A 457 4.61 -11.50 -18.12
CA ASN A 457 3.71 -11.38 -19.27
C ASN A 457 2.43 -12.22 -19.08
N TYR A 458 2.58 -13.48 -18.67
CA TYR A 458 1.43 -14.36 -18.41
C TYR A 458 0.56 -13.82 -17.28
N THR A 459 1.17 -13.45 -16.16
CA THR A 459 0.45 -12.92 -14.99
C THR A 459 -0.29 -11.63 -15.31
N LEU A 460 0.31 -10.69 -16.05
CA LEU A 460 -0.35 -9.45 -16.50
C LEU A 460 -1.51 -9.73 -17.45
N GLN A 461 -1.30 -10.58 -18.47
CA GLN A 461 -2.34 -10.95 -19.41
C GLN A 461 -3.56 -11.55 -18.70
N LYS A 462 -3.35 -12.54 -17.83
CA LYS A 462 -4.44 -13.21 -17.10
C LYS A 462 -5.15 -12.28 -16.12
N SER A 463 -4.39 -11.41 -15.47
CA SER A 463 -4.95 -10.37 -14.60
C SER A 463 -5.82 -9.38 -15.38
N CYS A 464 -5.35 -8.93 -16.54
CA CYS A 464 -6.12 -8.07 -17.44
C CYS A 464 -7.40 -8.76 -17.93
N GLU A 465 -7.30 -10.00 -18.41
CA GLU A 465 -8.44 -10.79 -18.88
C GLU A 465 -9.52 -10.91 -17.78
N THR A 466 -9.10 -11.00 -16.52
CA THR A 466 -10.01 -11.12 -15.38
C THR A 466 -10.65 -9.79 -14.98
N PHE A 467 -9.87 -8.70 -14.94
CA PHE A 467 -10.30 -7.46 -14.29
C PHE A 467 -10.59 -6.30 -15.25
N LEU A 468 -9.98 -6.30 -16.43
CA LEU A 468 -9.98 -5.16 -17.36
C LEU A 468 -10.55 -5.50 -18.75
N ALA A 469 -10.92 -6.75 -19.03
CA ALA A 469 -11.35 -7.20 -20.37
C ALA A 469 -12.52 -6.40 -20.98
N SER A 470 -13.39 -5.82 -20.15
CA SER A 470 -14.52 -5.00 -20.62
C SER A 470 -14.15 -3.54 -20.91
N ASP A 471 -12.94 -3.10 -20.58
CA ASP A 471 -12.51 -1.71 -20.68
C ASP A 471 -11.64 -1.52 -21.94
N PRO A 472 -12.12 -0.80 -22.97
CA PRO A 472 -11.45 -0.70 -24.26
C PRO A 472 -10.15 0.11 -24.23
N ARG A 473 -9.80 0.72 -23.09
CA ARG A 473 -8.51 1.41 -22.90
C ARG A 473 -7.34 0.43 -22.79
N TYR A 474 -7.60 -0.82 -22.43
CA TYR A 474 -6.60 -1.84 -22.18
C TYR A 474 -6.62 -2.92 -23.25
N ASP A 475 -5.47 -3.51 -23.54
CA ASP A 475 -5.33 -4.68 -24.41
C ASP A 475 -4.70 -5.82 -23.61
N CYS A 476 -5.51 -6.80 -23.21
CA CYS A 476 -5.04 -7.91 -22.41
C CYS A 476 -4.10 -8.86 -23.16
N LYS A 477 -4.00 -8.73 -24.49
CA LYS A 477 -3.02 -9.45 -25.31
C LYS A 477 -1.73 -8.66 -25.54
N ALA A 478 -1.62 -7.45 -24.98
CA ALA A 478 -0.42 -6.65 -25.09
C ALA A 478 0.79 -7.41 -24.57
N SER A 479 1.86 -7.41 -25.35
CA SER A 479 3.13 -7.98 -24.93
C SER A 479 3.88 -7.00 -24.04
N PHE A 480 3.70 -7.12 -22.72
CA PHE A 480 4.41 -6.29 -21.76
C PHE A 480 4.98 -7.13 -20.60
N PRO A 481 6.23 -6.89 -20.17
CA PRO A 481 7.24 -6.08 -20.86
C PRO A 481 7.69 -6.73 -22.17
N ALA A 482 7.84 -5.92 -23.23
CA ALA A 482 8.18 -6.42 -24.57
C ALA A 482 9.61 -7.04 -24.63
N SER A 483 10.55 -6.48 -23.87
CA SER A 483 11.94 -6.96 -23.80
C SER A 483 12.09 -8.38 -23.25
N MET A 484 11.20 -8.83 -22.35
CA MET A 484 11.29 -10.17 -21.74
C MET A 484 10.88 -11.31 -22.68
N GLN A 485 10.35 -11.01 -23.88
CA GLN A 485 10.09 -12.06 -24.88
C GLN A 485 11.38 -12.57 -25.55
N GLN A 486 12.46 -11.78 -25.55
CA GLN A 486 13.71 -12.12 -26.25
C GLN A 486 14.58 -13.18 -25.53
N GLU A 487 14.27 -13.52 -24.27
CA GLU A 487 14.96 -14.62 -23.56
C GLU A 487 14.58 -16.02 -24.09
N LYS A 488 13.53 -16.15 -24.92
CA LYS A 488 13.14 -17.43 -25.53
C LYS A 488 13.91 -17.81 -26.80
N ASP A 489 14.63 -16.87 -27.42
CA ASP A 489 15.27 -17.10 -28.72
C ASP A 489 16.79 -17.39 -28.60
N ASN A 490 17.34 -17.48 -27.38
CA ASN A 490 18.75 -17.74 -27.11
C ASN A 490 19.03 -18.94 -26.18
N GLU A 491 18.03 -19.79 -25.92
CA GLU A 491 18.21 -21.18 -25.41
C GLU A 491 17.88 -22.17 -26.52
#